data_AF-A0AA96X9N9-F1
#
_entry.id   AF-A0AA96X9N9-F1
#
_cell.length_a   1.000
_cell.length_b   1.000
_cell.length_c   1.000
_cell.angle_alpha   90.00
_cell.angle_beta   90.00
_cell.angle_gamma   90.00
#
_symmetry.space_group_name_H-M   'P 1'
#
loop_
_entity.id
_entity.type
_entity.pdbx_description
1 polymer ?
#
loop_
_entity_poly.entity_id
_entity_poly.type
_entity_poly.pdbx_seq_one_letter_code
_entity_poly.pdbx_strand_id
1 'polypeptide(L)'
;MASNPRLCPVDQPCFTESYQSGNQVIFRFDGISGWDFYNVRYRVKGGGEKQVVNRSGRFTFKNVRPKRIYTISVQGCNSRFLARSTCSPWVQESVETR
;
A
#
# COMPACT_ATOMS: atom_id res chain seq x y z
N MET A 1 -2.49 -25.08 10.92
CA MET A 1 -2.42 -23.64 11.26
C MET A 1 -3.35 -22.93 10.30
N ALA A 2 -4.51 -22.46 10.76
CA ALA A 2 -5.45 -21.75 9.89
C ALA A 2 -4.88 -20.36 9.61
N SER A 3 -4.62 -20.04 8.34
CA SER A 3 -4.34 -18.67 7.92
C SER A 3 -5.58 -17.84 8.19
N ASN A 4 -5.48 -16.84 9.05
CA ASN A 4 -6.57 -15.89 9.27
C ASN A 4 -6.91 -15.25 7.91
N PRO A 5 -8.12 -15.41 7.35
CA PRO A 5 -8.44 -14.80 6.08
C PRO A 5 -8.28 -13.30 6.23
N ARG A 6 -7.44 -12.67 5.38
CA ARG A 6 -7.34 -11.22 5.32
C ARG A 6 -8.67 -10.71 4.77
N LEU A 7 -9.57 -10.30 5.65
CA LEU A 7 -10.83 -9.68 5.26
C LEU A 7 -10.53 -8.31 4.64
N CYS A 8 -10.82 -8.19 3.35
CA CYS A 8 -10.72 -6.92 2.63
C CYS A 8 -11.87 -5.99 3.05
N PRO A 9 -11.62 -4.69 3.27
CA PRO A 9 -12.70 -3.73 3.45
C PRO A 9 -13.47 -3.57 2.12
N VAL A 10 -14.80 -3.39 2.19
CA VAL A 10 -15.69 -3.37 1.02
C VAL A 10 -15.48 -2.15 0.11
N ASP A 11 -15.01 -1.02 0.66
CA ASP A 11 -14.86 0.26 -0.07
C ASP A 11 -13.43 0.82 -0.04
N GLN A 12 -12.43 -0.04 0.14
CA GLN A 12 -11.02 0.37 0.23
C GLN A 12 -10.14 -0.57 -0.59
N PRO A 13 -8.92 -0.14 -0.97
CA PRO A 13 -7.93 -1.06 -1.51
C PRO A 13 -7.71 -2.24 -0.58
N CYS A 14 -7.49 -3.43 -1.15
CA CYS A 14 -7.13 -4.61 -0.36
C CYS A 14 -5.67 -4.99 -0.56
N PHE A 15 -4.94 -5.23 0.52
CA PHE A 15 -3.59 -5.78 0.45
C PHE A 15 -3.64 -7.29 0.21
N THR A 16 -3.20 -7.72 -0.97
CA THR A 16 -3.15 -9.14 -1.35
C THR A 16 -1.85 -9.80 -0.92
N GLU A 17 -0.73 -9.07 -0.97
CA GLU A 17 0.58 -9.60 -0.56
C GLU A 17 1.43 -8.52 0.12
N SER A 18 2.19 -8.91 1.13
CA SER A 18 3.17 -8.07 1.82
C SER A 18 4.33 -8.94 2.30
N TYR A 19 5.52 -8.78 1.70
CA TYR A 19 6.67 -9.62 2.01
C TYR A 19 8.01 -8.96 1.71
N GLN A 20 9.06 -9.47 2.34
CA GLN A 20 10.44 -9.16 2.00
C GLN A 20 10.95 -10.15 0.94
N SER A 21 11.65 -9.65 -0.06
CA SER A 21 12.38 -10.44 -1.06
C SER A 21 13.78 -9.87 -1.21
N GLY A 22 14.77 -10.55 -0.61
CA GLY A 22 16.14 -10.05 -0.54
C GLY A 22 16.23 -8.67 0.12
N ASN A 23 16.76 -7.70 -0.62
CA ASN A 23 16.89 -6.30 -0.19
C ASN A 23 15.67 -5.43 -0.57
N GLN A 24 14.51 -6.04 -0.83
CA GLN A 24 13.27 -5.34 -1.15
C GLN A 24 12.15 -5.71 -0.19
N VAL A 25 11.26 -4.77 0.07
CA VAL A 25 9.94 -5.04 0.65
C VAL A 25 8.89 -4.69 -0.39
N ILE A 26 8.02 -5.64 -0.68
CA ILE A 26 7.01 -5.57 -1.73
C ILE A 26 5.64 -5.61 -1.08
N PHE A 27 4.81 -4.64 -1.43
CA PHE A 27 3.38 -4.62 -1.13
C PHE A 27 2.62 -4.70 -2.44
N ARG A 28 1.68 -5.65 -2.53
CA ARG A 28 0.67 -5.71 -3.57
C ARG A 28 -0.67 -5.39 -2.94
N PHE A 29 -1.38 -4.47 -3.55
CA PHE A 29 -2.73 -4.08 -3.19
C PHE A 29 -3.53 -3.99 -4.47
N ASP A 30 -4.76 -4.50 -4.46
CA ASP A 30 -5.48 -4.85 -5.67
C ASP A 30 -5.41 -3.75 -6.73
N GLY A 31 -4.87 -4.12 -7.88
CA GLY A 31 -4.27 -3.24 -8.87
C GLY A 31 -5.22 -2.55 -9.83
N ILE A 32 -6.46 -2.30 -9.37
CA ILE A 32 -7.63 -1.63 -9.98
C ILE A 32 -8.67 -2.61 -10.56
N SER A 33 -9.82 -2.72 -9.88
CA SER A 33 -11.13 -2.60 -10.53
C SER A 33 -11.90 -1.47 -9.85
N GLY A 34 -12.23 -0.40 -10.57
CA GLY A 34 -13.06 0.71 -10.07
C GLY A 34 -12.34 1.93 -9.47
N TRP A 35 -11.01 2.03 -9.58
CA TRP A 35 -10.21 3.21 -9.18
C TRP A 35 -9.38 3.74 -10.35
N ASP A 36 -9.21 5.05 -10.50
CA ASP A 36 -8.32 5.60 -11.53
C ASP A 36 -6.84 5.58 -11.14
N PHE A 37 -6.57 5.72 -9.84
CA PHE A 37 -5.23 5.68 -9.26
C PHE A 37 -5.29 5.42 -7.75
N TYR A 38 -4.13 5.13 -7.18
CA TYR A 38 -3.91 5.06 -5.75
C TYR A 38 -3.03 6.20 -5.26
N ASN A 39 -3.36 6.76 -4.10
CA ASN A 39 -2.36 7.47 -3.31
C ASN A 39 -1.71 6.47 -2.36
N VAL A 40 -0.39 6.49 -2.29
CA VAL A 40 0.40 5.66 -1.38
C VAL A 40 1.21 6.56 -0.48
N ARG A 41 0.93 6.50 0.82
CA ARG A 41 1.80 7.05 1.86
C ARG A 41 2.72 5.96 2.35
N TYR A 42 3.99 6.29 2.56
CA TYR A 42 4.97 5.29 2.94
C TYR A 42 6.02 5.87 3.88
N ARG A 43 6.47 5.03 4.81
CA ARG A 43 7.50 5.38 5.78
C ARG A 43 8.27 4.14 6.25
N VAL A 44 9.48 4.39 6.71
CA VAL A 44 10.26 3.44 7.51
C VAL A 44 10.17 3.92 8.95
N LYS A 45 9.96 3.02 9.93
CA LYS A 45 9.90 3.42 11.35
C LYS A 45 11.14 4.26 11.74
N GLY A 46 10.90 5.46 12.25
CA GLY A 46 11.93 6.45 12.59
C GLY A 46 12.31 7.42 11.45
N GLY A 47 11.72 7.28 10.27
CA GLY A 47 11.86 8.23 9.16
C GLY A 47 10.58 9.04 8.91
N GLY A 48 10.70 10.05 8.04
CA GLY A 48 9.57 10.86 7.58
C GLY A 48 8.62 10.10 6.66
N GLU A 49 7.34 10.47 6.69
CA GLU A 49 6.33 9.97 5.76
C GLU A 49 6.45 10.69 4.41
N LYS A 50 6.29 9.93 3.33
CA LYS A 50 6.26 10.43 1.95
C LYS A 50 4.99 9.94 1.26
N GLN A 51 4.56 10.63 0.20
CA GLN A 51 3.41 10.24 -0.59
C GLN A 51 3.72 10.23 -2.09
N VAL A 52 3.18 9.24 -2.81
CA VAL A 52 3.24 9.16 -4.28
C VAL A 52 1.90 8.71 -4.84
N VAL A 53 1.68 9.01 -6.13
CA VAL A 53 0.61 8.40 -6.93
C VAL A 53 1.11 7.07 -7.49
N ASN A 54 0.27 6.04 -7.41
CA ASN A 54 0.55 4.71 -7.94
C ASN A 54 -0.58 4.26 -8.86
N ARG A 55 -0.23 3.75 -10.04
CA ARG A 55 -1.18 3.26 -11.06
C ARG A 55 -1.02 1.77 -11.34
N SER A 56 -0.32 1.04 -10.48
CA SER A 56 0.06 -0.35 -10.72
C SER A 56 -0.41 -1.34 -9.66
N GLY A 57 -0.95 -0.88 -8.52
CA GLY A 57 -1.29 -1.76 -7.40
C GLY A 57 -0.10 -2.39 -6.69
N ARG A 58 1.10 -1.84 -6.91
CA ARG A 58 2.34 -2.39 -6.37
C ARG A 58 3.23 -1.29 -5.88
N PHE A 59 3.68 -1.39 -4.63
CA PHE A 59 4.70 -0.52 -4.07
C PHE A 59 5.90 -1.35 -3.63
N THR A 60 7.11 -0.83 -3.86
CA THR A 60 8.35 -1.54 -3.54
C THR A 60 9.34 -0.60 -2.90
N PHE A 61 9.74 -0.94 -1.68
CA PHE A 61 10.94 -0.37 -1.07
C PHE A 61 12.16 -1.12 -1.61
N LYS A 62 13.17 -0.38 -2.04
CA LYS A 62 14.47 -0.92 -2.44
C LYS A 62 15.49 -0.63 -1.34
N ASN A 63 16.57 -1.42 -1.32
CA ASN A 63 17.69 -1.27 -0.37
C ASN A 63 17.21 -1.28 1.09
N VAL A 64 16.32 -2.21 1.42
CA VAL A 64 15.78 -2.32 2.78
C VAL A 64 16.86 -2.77 3.75
N ARG A 65 16.80 -2.25 4.97
CA ARG A 65 17.73 -2.59 6.06
C ARG A 65 17.07 -3.63 6.96
N PRO A 66 17.83 -4.59 7.50
CA PRO A 66 17.28 -5.62 8.39
C PRO A 66 16.73 -5.01 9.68
N LYS A 67 15.80 -5.70 10.34
CA LYS A 67 15.18 -5.31 11.62
C LYS A 67 14.54 -3.92 11.57
N ARG A 68 13.94 -3.58 10.43
CA ARG A 68 13.16 -2.35 10.21
C ARG A 68 11.74 -2.67 9.81
N ILE A 69 10.82 -1.82 10.27
CA ILE A 69 9.41 -1.87 9.93
C ILE A 69 9.16 -0.87 8.80
N TYR A 70 8.71 -1.41 7.67
CA TYR A 70 8.28 -0.66 6.50
C TYR A 70 6.76 -0.64 6.50
N THR A 71 6.17 0.55 6.40
CA THR A 71 4.72 0.73 6.46
C THR A 71 4.26 1.50 5.25
N ILE A 72 3.17 1.06 4.63
CA ILE A 72 2.45 1.85 3.63
C ILE A 72 0.97 1.96 3.98
N SER A 73 0.39 3.11 3.64
CA SER A 73 -1.05 3.34 3.64
C SER A 73 -1.51 3.64 2.23
N VAL A 74 -2.63 3.07 1.82
CA VAL A 74 -3.16 3.17 0.46
C VAL A 74 -4.62 3.60 0.50
N GLN A 75 -5.00 4.52 -0.38
CA GLN A 75 -6.40 4.82 -0.69
C GLN A 75 -6.60 4.77 -2.21
N GLY A 76 -7.75 4.27 -2.66
CA GLY A 76 -8.17 4.28 -4.06
C GLY A 76 -8.87 5.60 -4.37
N CYS A 77 -8.64 6.15 -5.56
CA CYS A 77 -9.19 7.43 -5.97
C CYS A 77 -9.78 7.38 -7.38
N ASN A 78 -10.94 8.01 -7.56
CA ASN A 78 -11.58 8.25 -8.84
C ASN A 78 -11.51 9.73 -9.21
N SER A 79 -10.96 10.00 -10.39
CA SER A 79 -10.81 11.32 -10.97
C SER A 79 -12.16 11.85 -11.39
N ARG A 80 -12.35 13.15 -11.28
CA ARG A 80 -13.53 13.84 -11.79
C ARG A 80 -13.06 14.95 -12.72
N PHE A 81 -13.64 15.02 -13.92
CA PHE A 81 -13.16 15.91 -14.99
C PHE A 81 -13.12 17.39 -14.60
N LEU A 82 -14.00 17.85 -13.71
CA LEU A 82 -14.10 19.24 -13.25
C LEU A 82 -14.13 19.39 -11.72
N ALA A 83 -13.79 18.34 -10.98
CA ALA A 83 -13.84 18.35 -9.52
C ALA A 83 -12.65 17.61 -8.93
N ARG A 84 -12.45 17.79 -7.62
CA ARG A 84 -11.46 16.99 -6.88
C ARG A 84 -11.81 15.51 -6.97
N SER A 85 -10.78 14.67 -7.06
CA SER A 85 -10.95 13.22 -7.00
C SER A 85 -11.66 12.81 -5.71
N THR A 86 -12.50 11.78 -5.79
CA THR A 86 -13.07 11.13 -4.60
C THR A 86 -12.19 9.94 -4.25
N CYS A 87 -11.77 9.86 -2.99
CA CYS A 87 -10.92 8.77 -2.53
C CYS A 87 -11.57 8.00 -1.39
N SER A 88 -11.25 6.71 -1.31
CA SER A 88 -11.58 5.87 -0.16
C SER A 88 -10.89 6.35 1.12
N PRO A 89 -11.30 5.86 2.30
CA PRO A 89 -10.44 5.84 3.47
C PRO A 89 -9.12 5.13 3.20
N TRP A 90 -8.12 5.39 4.05
CA TRP A 90 -6.81 4.75 4.00
C TRP A 90 -6.84 3.37 4.65
N VAL A 91 -6.29 2.37 3.96
CA VAL A 91 -5.91 1.07 4.53
C VAL A 91 -4.40 1.07 4.78
N GLN A 92 -3.92 0.41 5.83
CA GLN A 92 -2.49 0.35 6.17
C GLN A 92 -1.99 -1.08 6.30
N GLU A 93 -0.76 -1.32 5.86
CA GLU A 93 -0.04 -2.58 6.06
C GLU A 93 1.43 -2.33 6.39
N SER A 94 2.06 -3.29 7.08
CA SER A 94 3.47 -3.22 7.44
C SER A 94 4.19 -4.55 7.28
N VAL A 95 5.48 -4.47 6.97
CA VAL A 95 6.38 -5.63 6.93
C VAL A 95 7.58 -5.31 7.80
N GLU A 96 7.86 -6.21 8.75
CA GLU A 96 9.14 -6.23 9.45
C GLU A 96 10.15 -7.07 8.67
N THR A 97 11.31 -6.48 8.41
CA THR A 97 12.40 -7.12 7.69
C THR A 97 13.25 -7.95 8.63
N ARG A 98 13.67 -9.13 8.15
CA ARG A 98 14.60 -10.04 8.83
C ARG A 98 16.04 -9.59 8.61
#